data_AF-A0AA37LW86-F1
#
_entry.id   AF-A0AA37LW86-F1
#
_cell.length_a   1.000
_cell.length_b   1.000
_cell.length_c   1.000
_cell.angle_alpha   90.00
_cell.angle_beta   90.00
_cell.angle_gamma   90.00
#
_symmetry.space_group_name_H-M   'P 1'
#
loop_
_entity.id
_entity.type
_entity.pdbx_description
1 polymer ?
#
loop_
_entity_poly.entity_id
_entity_poly.type
_entity_poly.pdbx_seq_one_letter_code
_entity_poly.pdbx_strand_id
1 'polypeptide(L)'
;MKAGLWATVLGMSLWTAGALEVKMLNPGMYSRSAWGGPVDPYINVMFLPKEVPADQDPVVSLVIFEWKDEDLIGVRESPDAENKIGICQDAYVQKNYCNETDIGKFIIDPDSTTKSKNMIETKAIHLKEPQTTKYMIRKTGYYCVLTDKFSAGEFTAVVEFRNAYGELPATQIPKLPFYGGITILYALVAVYGS
;
A
#
# COMPACT_ATOMS: atom_id res chain seq x y z
N MET A 1 8.72 -15.34 -59.05
CA MET A 1 9.28 -14.59 -57.91
C MET A 1 8.22 -13.66 -57.37
N LYS A 2 8.18 -13.49 -56.04
CA LYS A 2 7.24 -12.69 -55.21
C LYS A 2 6.04 -13.47 -54.63
N ALA A 3 6.38 -14.43 -53.77
CA ALA A 3 5.52 -14.86 -52.67
C ALA A 3 6.13 -14.29 -51.38
N GLY A 4 5.27 -13.89 -50.44
CA GLY A 4 5.62 -13.71 -49.03
C GLY A 4 6.19 -12.34 -48.64
N LEU A 5 5.32 -11.40 -48.26
CA LEU A 5 5.72 -10.30 -47.38
C LEU A 5 4.53 -9.59 -46.69
N TRP A 6 3.51 -10.32 -46.22
CA TRP A 6 2.34 -9.68 -45.57
C TRP A 6 1.82 -10.43 -44.34
N ALA A 7 2.68 -11.13 -43.58
CA ALA A 7 2.25 -11.91 -42.42
C ALA A 7 3.07 -11.70 -41.12
N THR A 8 3.85 -10.63 -41.00
CA THR A 8 4.80 -10.47 -39.87
C THR A 8 4.54 -9.25 -38.98
N VAL A 9 3.29 -8.82 -38.77
CA VAL A 9 2.99 -7.67 -37.86
C VAL A 9 2.07 -8.02 -36.69
N LEU A 10 1.48 -9.23 -36.63
CA LEU A 10 0.55 -9.61 -35.56
C LEU A 10 1.18 -10.32 -34.35
N GLY A 11 2.51 -10.22 -34.17
CA GLY A 11 3.25 -10.97 -33.14
C GLY A 11 3.76 -10.19 -31.92
N MET A 12 3.54 -8.87 -31.82
CA MET A 12 4.21 -8.02 -30.81
C MET A 12 3.26 -7.33 -29.81
N SER A 13 2.10 -7.91 -29.51
CA SER A 13 1.20 -7.39 -28.46
C SER A 13 0.91 -8.41 -27.36
N LEU A 14 1.91 -9.18 -26.96
CA LEU A 14 1.93 -9.86 -25.67
C LEU A 14 2.94 -9.13 -24.78
N TRP A 15 2.58 -7.93 -24.33
CA TRP A 15 3.20 -7.41 -23.12
C TRP A 15 2.80 -8.38 -22.01
N THR A 16 3.74 -9.20 -21.58
CA THR A 16 3.61 -9.93 -20.31
C THR A 16 3.36 -8.87 -19.25
N ALA A 17 2.15 -8.83 -18.71
CA ALA A 17 1.88 -8.14 -17.46
C ALA A 17 2.72 -8.85 -16.40
N GLY A 18 3.95 -8.37 -16.17
CA GLY A 18 4.69 -8.76 -15.00
C GLY A 18 3.90 -8.25 -13.81
N ALA A 19 3.27 -9.15 -13.06
CA ALA A 19 2.82 -8.85 -11.72
C ALA A 19 4.09 -8.48 -10.93
N LEU A 20 4.32 -7.19 -10.77
CA LEU A 20 5.46 -6.69 -10.02
C LEU A 20 5.23 -7.12 -8.57
N GLU A 21 6.09 -7.98 -8.02
CA GLU A 21 6.10 -8.29 -6.60
C GLU A 21 6.60 -7.05 -5.85
N VAL A 22 5.69 -6.11 -5.60
CA VAL A 22 6.04 -4.88 -4.88
C VAL A 22 5.94 -5.17 -3.40
N LYS A 23 7.10 -5.22 -2.71
CA LYS A 23 7.17 -5.36 -1.24
C LYS A 23 6.42 -4.25 -0.48
N MET A 24 6.27 -3.08 -1.10
CA MET A 24 5.65 -1.90 -0.51
C MET A 24 4.82 -1.08 -1.52
N LEU A 25 3.52 -0.89 -1.25
CA LEU A 25 2.61 -0.10 -2.09
C LEU A 25 2.30 1.26 -1.46
N ASN A 26 2.50 2.35 -2.21
CA ASN A 26 2.41 3.73 -1.68
C ASN A 26 1.45 4.66 -2.47
N PRO A 27 0.18 4.29 -2.74
CA PRO A 27 -0.71 5.19 -3.45
C PRO A 27 -1.14 6.39 -2.60
N GLY A 28 -1.36 7.51 -3.27
CA GLY A 28 -2.09 8.63 -2.68
C GLY A 28 -3.55 8.26 -2.46
N MET A 29 -4.11 8.63 -1.31
CA MET A 29 -5.53 8.46 -0.99
C MET A 29 -6.10 9.73 -0.39
N TYR A 30 -7.32 10.11 -0.81
CA TYR A 30 -8.04 11.23 -0.22
C TYR A 30 -9.01 10.73 0.84
N SER A 31 -9.13 11.47 1.94
CA SER A 31 -10.25 11.27 2.86
C SER A 31 -11.57 11.66 2.20
N ARG A 32 -12.67 11.11 2.69
CA ARG A 32 -14.01 11.49 2.21
C ARG A 32 -14.29 12.99 2.38
N SER A 33 -13.79 13.59 3.46
CA SER A 33 -13.95 15.03 3.71
C SER A 33 -13.20 15.91 2.70
N ALA A 34 -12.15 15.40 2.05
CA ALA A 34 -11.33 16.17 1.12
C ALA A 34 -11.86 16.16 -0.31
N TRP A 35 -12.49 15.07 -0.77
CA TRP A 35 -12.97 14.94 -2.16
C TRP A 35 -14.45 14.53 -2.29
N GLY A 36 -15.11 14.13 -1.20
CA GLY A 36 -16.47 13.60 -1.24
C GLY A 36 -16.56 12.23 -1.89
N GLY A 37 -17.77 11.69 -1.93
CA GLY A 37 -18.08 10.40 -2.54
C GLY A 37 -19.04 9.54 -1.69
N PRO A 38 -19.59 8.47 -2.29
CA PRO A 38 -20.58 7.61 -1.64
C PRO A 38 -20.03 6.74 -0.51
N VAL A 39 -18.72 6.47 -0.47
CA VAL A 39 -18.10 5.54 0.49
C VAL A 39 -17.00 6.21 1.31
N ASP A 40 -16.77 5.71 2.52
CA ASP A 40 -15.59 6.07 3.29
C ASP A 40 -14.37 5.31 2.73
N PRO A 41 -13.27 6.01 2.41
CA PRO A 41 -12.09 5.38 1.81
C PRO A 41 -11.34 4.50 2.82
N TYR A 42 -10.81 3.37 2.36
CA TYR A 42 -10.07 2.43 3.18
C TYR A 42 -9.05 1.63 2.36
N ILE A 43 -8.06 1.08 3.05
CA ILE A 43 -7.14 0.07 2.53
C ILE A 43 -7.58 -1.26 3.10
N ASN A 44 -7.76 -2.25 2.25
CA ASN A 44 -8.01 -3.62 2.66
C ASN A 44 -6.84 -4.50 2.24
N VAL A 45 -6.27 -5.23 3.18
CA VAL A 45 -5.18 -6.17 2.93
C VAL A 45 -5.67 -7.56 3.27
N MET A 46 -5.69 -8.45 2.29
CA MET A 46 -6.09 -9.85 2.44
C MET A 46 -4.91 -10.76 2.16
N PHE A 47 -4.62 -11.66 3.09
CA PHE A 47 -3.59 -12.67 2.90
C PHE A 47 -4.23 -13.99 2.49
N LEU A 48 -3.73 -14.59 1.42
CA LEU A 48 -4.21 -15.89 0.99
C LEU A 48 -3.70 -16.97 1.96
N PRO A 49 -4.58 -17.88 2.42
CA PRO A 49 -4.17 -18.95 3.30
C PRO A 49 -3.19 -19.87 2.57
N LYS A 50 -2.24 -20.43 3.32
CA LYS A 50 -1.26 -21.38 2.80
C LYS A 50 -1.48 -22.73 3.46
N GLU A 51 -1.61 -23.77 2.65
CA GLU A 51 -1.58 -25.14 3.16
C GLU A 51 -0.19 -25.43 3.72
N VAL A 52 -0.13 -25.66 5.02
CA VAL A 52 1.08 -26.01 5.76
C VAL A 52 0.81 -27.19 6.68
N PRO A 53 1.85 -27.99 7.00
CA PRO A 53 1.75 -29.01 8.02
C PRO A 53 1.15 -28.46 9.32
N ALA A 54 0.35 -29.28 10.03
CA ALA A 54 -0.41 -28.82 11.20
C ALA A 54 0.47 -28.21 12.32
N ASP A 55 1.73 -28.65 12.40
CA ASP A 55 2.77 -28.21 13.33
C ASP A 55 3.43 -26.88 12.96
N GLN A 56 3.20 -26.35 11.75
CA GLN A 56 3.82 -25.11 11.29
C GLN A 56 2.82 -23.97 11.24
N ASP A 57 3.18 -22.80 11.79
CA ASP A 57 2.37 -21.58 11.70
C ASP A 57 3.18 -20.45 11.06
N PRO A 58 3.18 -20.36 9.71
CA PRO A 58 3.93 -19.35 8.98
C PRO A 58 3.32 -17.96 9.18
N VAL A 59 4.17 -17.00 9.53
CA VAL A 59 3.77 -15.63 9.86
C VAL A 59 4.41 -14.63 8.91
N VAL A 60 3.61 -13.62 8.52
CA VAL A 60 4.01 -12.46 7.72
C VAL A 60 3.81 -11.19 8.54
N SER A 61 4.78 -10.30 8.52
CA SER A 61 4.67 -8.99 9.15
C SER A 61 3.96 -8.02 8.23
N LEU A 62 2.99 -7.28 8.74
CA LEU A 62 2.30 -6.19 8.04
C LEU A 62 2.52 -4.88 8.81
N VAL A 63 2.75 -3.80 8.07
CA VAL A 63 2.60 -2.43 8.57
C VAL A 63 1.90 -1.54 7.54
N ILE A 64 0.95 -0.74 8.02
CA ILE A 64 0.24 0.29 7.25
C ILE A 64 0.49 1.63 7.92
N PHE A 65 1.04 2.59 7.19
CA PHE A 65 1.41 3.91 7.70
C PHE A 65 1.27 4.99 6.62
N GLU A 66 1.33 6.27 6.99
CA GLU A 66 1.44 7.37 6.01
C GLU A 66 2.92 7.68 5.75
N TRP A 67 3.30 7.95 4.50
CA TRP A 67 4.69 8.13 4.07
C TRP A 67 5.50 9.08 4.96
N LYS A 68 4.92 10.16 5.48
CA LYS A 68 5.64 11.11 6.36
C LYS A 68 5.97 10.54 7.73
N ASP A 69 5.36 9.41 8.09
CA ASP A 69 5.59 8.68 9.33
C ASP A 69 6.61 7.54 9.14
N GLU A 70 7.30 7.44 8.00
CA GLU A 70 8.33 6.43 7.74
C GLU A 70 9.42 6.39 8.83
N ASP A 71 9.75 7.55 9.40
CA ASP A 71 10.73 7.64 10.49
C ASP A 71 10.27 7.04 11.81
N LEU A 72 8.98 6.79 11.98
CA LEU A 72 8.40 6.13 13.13
C LEU A 72 8.37 4.59 12.98
N ILE A 73 8.78 4.07 11.81
CA ILE A 73 8.82 2.63 11.53
C ILE A 73 10.26 2.12 11.68
N GLY A 74 10.44 1.13 12.54
CA GLY A 74 11.71 0.51 12.89
C GLY A 74 12.53 1.31 13.90
N VAL A 75 13.61 0.68 14.39
CA VAL A 75 14.58 1.32 15.29
C VAL A 75 15.99 1.15 14.74
N ARG A 76 16.90 2.05 15.10
CA ARG A 76 18.33 1.92 14.75
C ARG A 76 19.11 1.49 15.98
N GLU A 77 20.11 0.63 15.79
CA GLU A 77 21.01 0.23 16.91
C GLU A 77 21.86 1.40 17.41
N SER A 78 22.20 2.33 16.52
CA SER A 78 22.87 3.60 16.83
C SER A 78 22.36 4.72 15.92
N PRO A 79 22.53 6.01 16.29
CA PRO A 79 22.11 7.14 15.46
C PRO A 79 22.71 7.12 14.05
N ASP A 80 23.93 6.59 13.92
CA ASP A 80 24.68 6.53 12.66
C ASP A 80 24.42 5.25 11.85
N ALA A 81 23.63 4.31 12.38
CA ALA A 81 23.32 3.08 11.67
C ALA A 81 22.46 3.36 10.43
N GLU A 82 22.96 2.95 9.26
CA GLU A 82 22.24 3.13 7.98
C GLU A 82 20.96 2.28 7.94
N ASN A 83 20.98 1.10 8.56
CA ASN A 83 19.88 0.14 8.52
C ASN A 83 18.98 0.26 9.75
N LYS A 84 17.66 0.28 9.51
CA LYS A 84 16.65 0.13 10.55
C LYS A 84 16.36 -1.35 10.80
N ILE A 85 16.25 -1.73 12.06
CA ILE A 85 15.62 -2.97 12.49
C ILE A 85 14.12 -2.79 12.34
N GLY A 86 13.53 -3.51 11.37
CA GLY A 86 12.13 -3.35 11.01
C GLY A 86 11.17 -4.23 11.81
N ILE A 87 11.49 -5.51 12.01
CA ILE A 87 10.56 -6.52 12.54
C ILE A 87 11.05 -7.01 13.91
N CYS A 88 10.13 -7.13 14.85
CA CYS A 88 10.42 -7.65 16.18
C CYS A 88 10.71 -9.16 16.14
N GLN A 89 11.82 -9.55 16.76
CA GLN A 89 12.30 -10.93 16.88
C GLN A 89 12.82 -11.14 18.30
N ASP A 90 13.02 -12.39 18.73
CA ASP A 90 13.53 -12.72 20.06
C ASP A 90 14.85 -11.99 20.39
N ALA A 91 15.75 -11.86 19.41
CA ALA A 91 17.01 -11.14 19.57
C ALA A 91 16.82 -9.65 19.89
N TYR A 92 15.72 -9.03 19.44
CA TYR A 92 15.41 -7.62 19.66
C TYR A 92 14.56 -7.40 20.91
N VAL A 93 13.82 -8.41 21.36
CA VAL A 93 13.19 -8.42 22.68
C VAL A 93 14.26 -8.39 23.77
N GLN A 94 15.31 -9.21 23.64
CA GLN A 94 16.43 -9.23 24.60
C GLN A 94 17.18 -7.89 24.68
N LYS A 95 17.13 -7.09 23.61
CA LYS A 95 17.69 -5.73 23.54
C LYS A 95 16.70 -4.63 23.98
N ASN A 96 15.49 -4.99 24.43
CA ASN A 96 14.40 -4.07 24.77
C ASN A 96 13.98 -3.13 23.64
N TYR A 97 14.10 -3.57 22.39
CA TYR A 97 13.62 -2.81 21.23
C TYR A 97 12.14 -3.04 20.94
N CYS A 98 11.59 -4.16 21.40
CA CYS A 98 10.18 -4.52 21.31
C CYS A 98 9.82 -5.51 22.42
N ASN A 99 8.52 -5.76 22.61
CA ASN A 99 8.03 -6.73 23.61
C ASN A 99 7.87 -8.13 23.01
N GLU A 100 7.85 -9.16 23.85
CA GLU A 100 7.57 -10.55 23.44
C GLU A 100 6.24 -10.69 22.69
N THR A 101 5.22 -9.90 23.07
CA THR A 101 3.91 -9.88 22.44
C THR A 101 3.89 -9.25 21.04
N ASP A 102 4.97 -8.61 20.64
CA ASP A 102 5.11 -7.91 19.35
C ASP A 102 5.97 -8.68 18.35
N ILE A 103 6.46 -9.87 18.72
CA ILE A 103 7.20 -10.75 17.81
C ILE A 103 6.40 -10.96 16.51
N GLY A 104 7.09 -10.79 15.38
CA GLY A 104 6.47 -10.87 14.05
C GLY A 104 5.71 -9.61 13.61
N LYS A 105 5.63 -8.55 14.42
CA LYS A 105 5.16 -7.22 14.02
C LYS A 105 6.33 -6.33 13.63
N PHE A 106 6.05 -5.26 12.90
CA PHE A 106 7.02 -4.19 12.72
C PHE A 106 7.20 -3.43 14.05
N ILE A 107 8.44 -3.06 14.36
CA ILE A 107 8.77 -2.23 15.50
C ILE A 107 8.34 -0.80 15.17
N ILE A 108 7.58 -0.16 16.05
CA ILE A 108 7.08 1.20 15.88
C ILE A 108 7.60 2.07 17.03
N ASP A 109 7.91 3.34 16.75
CA ASP A 109 8.24 4.33 17.77
C ASP A 109 7.13 4.36 18.87
N PRO A 110 7.47 4.27 20.17
CA PRO A 110 6.47 4.23 21.23
C PRO A 110 5.63 5.51 21.32
N ASP A 111 6.17 6.65 20.88
CA ASP A 111 5.46 7.93 20.83
C ASP A 111 4.70 8.14 19.51
N SER A 112 4.65 7.13 18.63
CA SER A 112 4.00 7.21 17.32
C SER A 112 2.56 7.70 17.39
N THR A 113 1.82 7.33 18.44
CA THR A 113 0.45 7.78 18.69
C THR A 113 0.32 9.29 18.88
N THR A 114 1.38 9.95 19.34
CA THR A 114 1.44 11.41 19.54
C THR A 114 2.11 12.12 18.37
N LYS A 115 3.16 11.51 17.79
CA LYS A 115 3.93 12.08 16.66
C LYS A 115 3.20 12.00 15.32
N SER A 116 2.51 10.88 15.06
CA SER A 116 1.80 10.68 13.81
C SER A 116 0.43 11.33 13.82
N LYS A 117 0.04 11.87 12.65
CA LYS A 117 -1.32 12.38 12.42
C LYS A 117 -2.32 11.27 12.12
N ASN A 118 -1.84 10.08 11.74
CA ASN A 118 -2.62 8.92 11.38
C ASN A 118 -2.27 7.76 12.31
N MET A 119 -3.13 6.75 12.40
CA MET A 119 -2.76 5.57 13.18
C MET A 119 -1.77 4.75 12.36
N ILE A 120 -0.67 4.31 12.96
CA ILE A 120 0.20 3.30 12.37
C ILE A 120 -0.33 1.93 12.81
N GLU A 121 -0.61 1.04 11.88
CA GLU A 121 -1.14 -0.29 12.18
C GLU A 121 -0.12 -1.35 11.83
N THR A 122 0.26 -2.20 12.78
CA THR A 122 1.16 -3.33 12.54
C THR A 122 0.59 -4.64 13.11
N LYS A 123 0.79 -5.73 12.37
CA LYS A 123 0.25 -7.06 12.70
C LYS A 123 1.21 -8.16 12.30
N ALA A 124 1.21 -9.22 13.10
CA ALA A 124 1.76 -10.52 12.76
C ALA A 124 0.61 -11.36 12.19
N ILE A 125 0.69 -11.66 10.90
CA ILE A 125 -0.36 -12.32 10.15
C ILE A 125 -0.05 -13.81 10.03
N HIS A 126 -0.92 -14.65 10.59
CA HIS A 126 -0.78 -16.11 10.55
C HIS A 126 -1.45 -16.66 9.29
N LEU A 127 -0.70 -17.31 8.39
CA LEU A 127 -1.21 -17.73 7.08
C LEU A 127 -1.99 -19.05 7.09
N LYS A 128 -2.19 -19.68 8.24
CA LYS A 128 -3.07 -20.88 8.34
C LYS A 128 -4.52 -20.56 7.99
N GLU A 129 -4.96 -19.37 8.36
CA GLU A 129 -6.33 -18.91 8.18
C GLU A 129 -6.34 -17.67 7.30
N PRO A 130 -7.40 -17.46 6.49
CA PRO A 130 -7.54 -16.23 5.73
C PRO A 130 -7.66 -15.05 6.70
N GLN A 131 -6.70 -14.12 6.63
CA GLN A 131 -6.71 -12.91 7.45
C GLN A 131 -6.89 -11.67 6.59
N THR A 132 -7.75 -10.77 7.06
CA THR A 132 -8.07 -9.51 6.40
C THR A 132 -7.88 -8.35 7.38
N THR A 133 -7.19 -7.31 6.93
CA THR A 133 -6.95 -6.07 7.70
C THR A 133 -7.53 -4.88 6.95
N LYS A 134 -8.46 -4.18 7.60
CA LYS A 134 -9.11 -2.99 7.05
C LYS A 134 -8.64 -1.74 7.79
N TYR A 135 -7.99 -0.84 7.06
CA TYR A 135 -7.46 0.42 7.56
C TYR A 135 -8.23 1.60 6.97
N MET A 136 -8.84 2.44 7.82
CA MET A 136 -9.69 3.54 7.37
C MET A 136 -8.89 4.82 7.06
N ILE A 137 -9.15 5.42 5.89
CA ILE A 137 -8.50 6.67 5.47
C ILE A 137 -9.24 7.89 6.03
N ARG A 138 -8.83 8.30 7.23
CA ARG A 138 -9.40 9.47 7.92
C ARG A 138 -8.84 10.80 7.41
N LYS A 139 -7.59 10.81 6.95
CA LYS A 139 -6.91 12.00 6.41
C LYS A 139 -6.33 11.71 5.04
N THR A 140 -6.32 12.72 4.17
CA THR A 140 -5.64 12.62 2.87
C THR A 140 -4.13 12.49 3.07
N GLY A 141 -3.49 11.59 2.34
CA GLY A 141 -2.05 11.32 2.44
C GLY A 141 -1.57 10.27 1.44
N TYR A 142 -0.28 9.97 1.49
CA TYR A 142 0.32 8.84 0.77
C TYR A 142 0.45 7.68 1.75
N TYR A 143 -0.29 6.61 1.53
CA TYR A 143 -0.33 5.50 2.47
C TYR A 143 0.51 4.34 1.96
N CYS A 144 1.39 3.87 2.83
CA CYS A 144 2.32 2.79 2.61
C CYS A 144 1.78 1.50 3.22
N VAL A 145 1.68 0.45 2.40
CA VAL A 145 1.43 -0.92 2.86
C VAL A 145 2.72 -1.70 2.63
N LEU A 146 3.39 -2.06 3.72
CA LEU A 146 4.63 -2.83 3.70
C LEU A 146 4.39 -4.19 4.34
N THR A 147 4.81 -5.23 3.64
CA THR A 147 4.77 -6.60 4.15
C THR A 147 6.13 -7.26 4.01
N ASP A 148 6.52 -8.07 4.99
CA ASP A 148 7.74 -8.84 4.90
C ASP A 148 7.62 -10.20 5.59
N LYS A 149 8.48 -11.13 5.21
CA LYS A 149 8.50 -12.50 5.70
C LYS A 149 9.05 -12.50 7.13
N PHE A 150 8.31 -13.09 8.08
CA PHE A 150 8.85 -13.38 9.41
C PHE A 150 9.27 -14.85 9.51
N SER A 151 8.31 -15.77 9.58
CA SER A 151 8.55 -17.22 9.52
C SER A 151 8.00 -17.87 8.24
N ALA A 152 7.22 -17.12 7.46
CA ALA A 152 6.69 -17.58 6.18
C ALA A 152 7.76 -17.61 5.08
N GLY A 153 7.66 -18.61 4.20
CA GLY A 153 8.37 -18.59 2.91
C GLY A 153 7.70 -17.63 1.91
N GLU A 154 7.31 -18.12 0.74
CA GLU A 154 6.47 -17.34 -0.17
C GLU A 154 5.04 -17.20 0.35
N PHE A 155 4.45 -16.03 0.13
CA PHE A 155 3.08 -15.69 0.49
C PHE A 155 2.47 -14.77 -0.57
N THR A 156 1.15 -14.70 -0.61
CA THR A 156 0.42 -13.80 -1.49
C THR A 156 -0.51 -12.93 -0.67
N ALA A 157 -0.41 -11.62 -0.88
CA ALA A 157 -1.30 -10.63 -0.29
C ALA A 157 -1.97 -9.82 -1.40
N VAL A 158 -3.26 -9.56 -1.25
CA VAL A 158 -4.04 -8.70 -2.13
C VAL A 158 -4.36 -7.42 -1.37
N VAL A 159 -3.97 -6.28 -1.95
CA VAL A 159 -4.24 -4.96 -1.38
C VAL A 159 -5.25 -4.23 -2.26
N GLU A 160 -6.37 -3.86 -1.67
CA GLU A 160 -7.40 -3.03 -2.29
C GLU A 160 -7.35 -1.62 -1.70
N PHE A 161 -7.18 -0.63 -2.57
CA PHE A 161 -7.22 0.78 -2.22
C PHE A 161 -8.58 1.37 -2.61
N ARG A 162 -9.54 1.30 -1.70
CA ARG A 162 -10.89 1.79 -1.97
C ARG A 162 -10.96 3.29 -1.74
N ASN A 163 -11.06 4.06 -2.82
CA ASN A 163 -11.26 5.50 -2.77
C ASN A 163 -12.75 5.87 -2.83
N ALA A 164 -13.10 7.05 -2.28
CA ALA A 164 -14.47 7.55 -2.30
C ALA A 164 -14.99 7.86 -3.71
N TYR A 165 -14.10 8.12 -4.67
CA TYR A 165 -14.40 8.58 -6.04
C TYR A 165 -14.17 7.49 -7.12
N GLY A 166 -13.98 6.24 -6.72
CA GLY A 166 -13.73 5.11 -7.63
C GLY A 166 -12.24 4.76 -7.81
N GLU A 167 -11.90 4.07 -8.89
CA GLU A 167 -10.59 3.41 -9.09
C GLU A 167 -9.52 4.30 -9.75
N LEU A 168 -9.81 5.59 -9.94
CA LEU A 168 -8.86 6.50 -10.58
C LEU A 168 -7.64 6.74 -9.67
N PRO A 169 -6.42 6.89 -10.21
CA PRO A 169 -5.28 7.31 -9.42
C PRO A 169 -5.52 8.69 -8.80
N ALA A 170 -5.16 8.87 -7.53
CA ALA A 170 -5.33 10.13 -6.80
C ALA A 170 -4.72 11.35 -7.53
N THR A 171 -3.63 11.16 -8.28
CA THR A 171 -2.97 12.23 -9.04
C THR A 171 -3.75 12.71 -10.27
N GLN A 172 -4.74 11.94 -10.74
CA GLN A 172 -5.58 12.32 -11.87
C GLN A 172 -6.85 13.06 -11.45
N ILE A 173 -7.25 12.88 -10.20
CA ILE A 173 -8.50 13.42 -9.67
C ILE A 173 -8.59 14.95 -9.74
N PRO A 174 -7.55 15.72 -9.33
CA PRO A 174 -7.56 17.18 -9.49
C PRO A 174 -7.62 17.67 -10.94
N LYS A 175 -7.30 16.82 -11.93
CA LYS A 175 -7.32 17.20 -13.36
C LYS A 175 -8.74 17.27 -13.91
N LEU A 176 -9.68 16.51 -13.35
CA LEU A 176 -11.07 16.48 -13.82
C LEU A 176 -11.77 17.85 -13.74
N PRO A 177 -11.80 18.56 -12.58
CA PRO A 177 -12.41 19.89 -12.53
C PRO A 177 -11.64 20.92 -13.37
N PHE A 178 -10.32 20.77 -13.51
CA PHE A 178 -9.52 21.64 -14.37
C PHE A 178 -9.93 21.53 -15.85
N TYR A 179 -9.98 20.31 -16.39
CA TYR A 179 -10.44 20.10 -17.76
C TYR A 179 -11.91 20.50 -17.94
N GLY A 180 -12.77 20.21 -16.96
CA GLY A 180 -14.16 20.66 -16.97
C GLY A 180 -14.29 22.19 -17.05
N GLY A 181 -13.49 22.92 -16.27
CA GLY A 181 -13.47 24.39 -16.27
C GLY A 181 -13.02 24.97 -17.61
N ILE A 182 -11.97 24.41 -18.21
CA ILE A 182 -11.49 24.83 -19.54
C ILE A 182 -12.55 24.55 -20.62
N THR A 183 -13.23 23.41 -20.58
CA THR A 183 -14.31 23.10 -21.52
C THR A 183 -15.46 24.11 -21.43
N ILE A 184 -15.86 24.49 -20.21
CA ILE A 184 -16.90 25.52 -20.00
C ILE A 184 -16.42 26.87 -20.56
N LEU A 185 -15.19 27.27 -20.27
CA LEU A 185 -14.63 28.52 -20.79
C LEU A 185 -14.62 28.55 -22.32
N TYR A 186 -14.17 27.48 -22.97
CA TYR A 186 -14.19 27.38 -24.43
C TYR A 186 -15.61 27.42 -25.00
N ALA A 187 -16.59 26.79 -24.34
CA ALA A 187 -17.98 26.86 -24.77
C ALA A 187 -18.53 28.30 -24.68
N LEU A 188 -18.19 29.06 -23.64
CA LEU A 188 -18.60 30.47 -23.51
C LEU A 188 -17.97 31.35 -24.59
N VAL A 189 -16.68 31.16 -24.88
CA VAL A 189 -15.99 31.88 -25.97
C VAL A 189 -16.63 31.55 -27.33
N ALA A 190 -17.01 30.30 -27.58
CA ALA A 190 -17.65 29.92 -28.83
C ALA A 190 -19.05 30.52 -29.02
N VAL A 191 -19.81 30.73 -27.94
CA VAL A 191 -21.19 31.27 -27.99
C VAL A 191 -21.21 32.80 -28.00
N TYR A 192 -20.33 33.45 -27.21
CA TYR A 192 -20.35 34.91 -27.00
C TYR A 192 -19.20 35.66 -27.65
N GLY A 193 -18.15 34.95 -28.10
CA GLY A 193 -16.99 35.52 -28.77
C GLY A 193 -17.11 35.56 -30.30
N SER A 194 -18.26 35.14 -30.85
CA SER A 194 -18.63 35.22 -32.26
C SER A 194 -19.50 36.44 -32.56
#